data_AF-A0A8T4BX34-F1
#
_entry.id   AF-A0A8T4BX34-F1
#
_cell.length_a   1.000
_cell.length_b   1.000
_cell.length_c   1.000
_cell.angle_alpha   90.00
_cell.angle_beta   90.00
_cell.angle_gamma   90.00
#
_symmetry.space_group_name_H-M   'P 1'
#
loop_
_entity.id
_entity.type
_entity.pdbx_description
1 polymer ?
#
loop_
_entity_poly.entity_id
_entity_poly.type
_entity_poly.pdbx_seq_one_letter_code
_entity_poly.pdbx_strand_id
1 'polypeptide(L)'
;MVAKKKTKQKVSKKKLARRKSVKKRIIKKKSLKSKSSKPSISRKDFETFQFGVQRLKELEKELNSLDTRGFYKEEQAIKSKLKNVSEIPNIEKALKILKLKIHNKYRPKRKRKSPTKEISEDIEDIKQEIKGLKRSKKESFEDIKQEIKKLKPRKETKPLDSGVDILVDTNFNDFLIQTKKALSERIRNREEDMNASLRNDLEKREEKYRKKHDNLLREFESGKKKLEEEYEKKYTRKVESTLHKEVSQQFNAKLREKLEKEKVELGKKYRAQLREHAQYELEKQKQKLEENLKNRLIEMEKQKQKLEENLKEELAKKKKSLSSQFEKKLSEEEKKEKSLQKAKQDFSVKKEEERKKMKEVLAEEAHRKLESELKKKENILREQIKDEYELRLKKKIDEHEQGLKKKKFDLELEMQKKIKQVLK
;
A
#
# COMPACT_ATOMS: atom_id res chain seq x y z
N MET A 1 -9.71 68.52 -13.05
CA MET A 1 -9.05 68.35 -11.73
C MET A 1 -10.05 68.68 -10.62
N VAL A 2 -10.61 67.69 -9.93
CA VAL A 2 -11.59 67.93 -8.85
C VAL A 2 -11.16 67.18 -7.60
N ALA A 3 -10.74 67.96 -6.59
CA ALA A 3 -10.22 67.46 -5.33
C ALA A 3 -11.33 66.80 -4.49
N LYS A 4 -11.25 65.48 -4.31
CA LYS A 4 -12.17 64.72 -3.44
C LYS A 4 -11.80 64.92 -1.96
N LYS A 5 -12.55 65.79 -1.26
CA LYS A 5 -12.54 65.90 0.21
C LYS A 5 -13.07 64.59 0.83
N LYS A 6 -12.20 63.87 1.55
CA LYS A 6 -12.54 62.68 2.33
C LYS A 6 -13.09 63.08 3.70
N THR A 7 -14.41 63.08 3.86
CA THR A 7 -15.07 63.19 5.17
C THR A 7 -15.08 61.83 5.88
N LYS A 8 -14.40 61.75 7.02
CA LYS A 8 -14.38 60.56 7.89
C LYS A 8 -15.66 60.51 8.72
N GLN A 9 -16.65 59.71 8.29
CA GLN A 9 -17.80 59.36 9.13
C GLN A 9 -17.39 58.42 10.27
N LYS A 10 -17.51 58.91 11.51
CA LYS A 10 -17.41 58.13 12.75
C LYS A 10 -18.66 57.24 12.87
N VAL A 11 -18.49 55.93 12.67
CA VAL A 11 -19.53 54.92 12.93
C VAL A 11 -19.56 54.61 14.44
N SER A 12 -20.57 55.11 15.14
CA SER A 12 -20.89 54.74 16.53
C SER A 12 -21.54 53.35 16.56
N LYS A 13 -20.76 52.33 16.89
CA LYS A 13 -21.28 50.97 17.10
C LYS A 13 -21.95 50.90 18.48
N LYS A 14 -23.27 51.12 18.53
CA LYS A 14 -24.12 50.83 19.69
C LYS A 14 -24.17 49.29 19.88
N LYS A 15 -23.37 48.77 20.81
CA LYS A 15 -23.38 47.36 21.22
C LYS A 15 -24.63 47.11 22.07
N LEU A 16 -25.64 46.44 21.50
CA LEU A 16 -26.70 45.82 22.29
C LEU A 16 -26.08 44.74 23.19
N ALA A 17 -26.02 45.01 24.49
CA ALA A 17 -25.71 44.02 25.51
C ALA A 17 -26.92 43.05 25.63
N ARG A 18 -26.87 41.95 24.86
CA ARG A 18 -27.73 40.80 25.10
C ARG A 18 -27.40 40.23 26.49
N ARG A 19 -28.28 40.49 27.46
CA ARG A 19 -28.33 39.78 28.74
C ARG A 19 -28.48 38.28 28.43
N LYS A 20 -27.37 37.54 28.53
CA LYS A 20 -27.39 36.08 28.54
C LYS A 20 -27.98 35.66 29.88
N SER A 21 -29.19 35.12 29.87
CA SER A 21 -29.75 34.39 31.00
C SER A 21 -28.81 33.22 31.33
N VAL A 22 -28.11 33.34 32.46
CA VAL A 22 -27.24 32.29 32.98
C VAL A 22 -28.16 31.18 33.50
N LYS A 23 -28.49 30.21 32.65
CA LYS A 23 -28.98 28.91 33.11
C LYS A 23 -27.87 28.30 33.96
N LYS A 24 -28.06 28.30 35.29
CA LYS A 24 -27.22 27.56 36.24
C LYS A 24 -27.24 26.09 35.84
N ARG A 25 -26.22 25.66 35.10
CA ARG A 25 -25.99 24.27 34.74
C ARG A 25 -25.52 23.57 36.01
N ILE A 26 -26.37 22.72 36.57
CA ILE A 26 -26.03 21.83 37.68
C ILE A 26 -24.87 20.94 37.21
N ILE A 27 -23.66 21.25 37.66
CA ILE A 27 -22.47 20.44 37.41
C ILE A 27 -22.60 19.20 38.29
N LYS A 28 -23.18 18.13 37.74
CA LYS A 28 -23.01 16.79 38.33
C LYS A 28 -21.51 16.49 38.32
N LYS A 29 -20.88 16.54 39.50
CA LYS A 29 -19.51 16.10 39.75
C LYS A 29 -19.40 14.64 39.31
N LYS A 30 -18.94 14.40 38.08
CA LYS A 30 -18.43 13.09 37.67
C LYS A 30 -17.12 12.89 38.42
N SER A 31 -17.14 12.01 39.41
CA SER A 31 -15.95 11.51 40.10
C SER A 31 -15.00 10.91 39.06
N LEU A 32 -13.92 11.62 38.75
CA LEU A 32 -12.79 11.11 37.99
C LEU A 32 -12.12 10.01 38.83
N LYS A 33 -12.48 8.76 38.57
CA LYS A 33 -11.66 7.61 38.98
C LYS A 33 -10.36 7.69 38.18
N SER A 34 -9.32 8.22 38.82
CA SER A 34 -7.94 8.20 38.35
C SER A 34 -7.42 6.77 38.28
N LYS A 35 -7.66 6.10 37.14
CA LYS A 35 -6.83 4.97 36.76
C LYS A 35 -5.58 5.54 36.12
N SER A 36 -4.48 5.49 36.86
CA SER A 36 -3.12 5.85 36.44
C SER A 36 -2.57 4.86 35.41
N SER A 37 -3.27 4.68 34.29
CA SER A 37 -2.68 4.02 33.13
C SER A 37 -1.69 5.00 32.51
N LYS A 38 -0.40 4.68 32.60
CA LYS A 38 0.66 5.38 31.86
C LYS A 38 0.14 5.66 30.44
N PRO A 39 0.08 6.92 29.98
CA PRO A 39 -0.45 7.22 28.65
C PRO A 39 0.43 6.49 27.65
N SER A 40 -0.09 5.44 27.03
CA SER A 40 0.57 4.78 25.92
C SER A 40 0.67 5.81 24.80
N ILE A 41 1.86 6.36 24.59
CA ILE A 41 2.13 7.37 23.57
C ILE A 41 1.71 6.75 22.23
N SER A 42 0.69 7.32 21.61
CA SER A 42 0.16 6.74 20.38
C SER A 42 1.13 7.04 19.23
N ARG A 43 1.20 6.15 18.23
CA ARG A 43 2.00 6.39 17.01
C ARG A 43 1.64 7.72 16.34
N LYS A 44 0.38 8.15 16.45
CA LYS A 44 -0.11 9.43 15.95
C LYS A 44 0.49 10.63 16.71
N ASP A 45 0.72 10.50 18.01
CA ASP A 45 1.36 11.55 18.81
C ASP A 45 2.83 11.73 18.38
N PHE A 46 3.52 10.63 18.06
CA PHE A 46 4.87 10.68 17.50
C PHE A 46 4.91 11.35 16.12
N GLU A 47 3.99 11.03 15.22
CA GLU A 47 3.89 11.68 13.91
C GLU A 47 3.58 13.17 14.06
N THR A 48 2.62 13.53 14.92
CA THR A 48 2.27 14.94 15.18
C THR A 48 3.45 15.70 15.77
N PHE A 49 4.22 15.06 16.66
CA PHE A 49 5.44 15.62 17.22
C PHE A 49 6.53 15.77 16.14
N GLN A 50 6.73 14.79 15.27
CA GLN A 50 7.68 14.84 14.16
C GLN A 50 7.37 15.99 13.20
N PHE A 51 6.11 16.14 12.79
CA PHE A 51 5.66 17.30 11.99
C PHE A 51 5.88 18.62 12.74
N GLY A 52 5.63 18.64 14.05
CA GLY A 52 5.89 19.80 14.89
C GLY A 52 7.37 20.20 14.91
N VAL A 53 8.28 19.23 15.06
CA VAL A 53 9.73 19.47 15.04
C VAL A 53 10.20 19.96 13.67
N GLN A 54 9.68 19.39 12.58
CA GLN A 54 9.97 19.88 11.22
C GLN A 54 9.49 21.33 11.05
N ARG A 55 8.26 21.64 11.50
CA ARG A 55 7.72 23.00 11.43
C ARG A 55 8.52 24.00 12.26
N LEU A 56 9.04 23.61 13.43
CA LEU A 56 9.92 24.46 14.23
C LEU A 56 11.22 24.80 13.49
N LYS A 57 11.84 23.83 12.81
CA LYS A 57 13.04 24.06 11.99
C LYS A 57 12.77 25.03 10.83
N GLU A 58 11.60 24.96 10.21
CA GLU A 58 11.19 25.93 9.18
C GLU A 58 11.04 27.34 9.77
N LEU A 59 10.37 27.47 10.93
CA LEU A 59 10.16 28.77 11.58
C LEU A 59 11.48 29.38 12.06
N GLU A 60 12.45 28.58 12.48
CA GLU A 60 13.80 29.01 12.82
C GLU A 60 14.54 29.58 11.59
N LYS A 61 14.49 28.88 10.45
CA LYS A 61 15.05 29.38 9.18
C LYS A 61 14.37 30.66 8.73
N GLU A 62 13.04 30.73 8.82
CA GLU A 62 12.27 31.94 8.52
C GLU A 62 12.70 33.11 9.41
N LEU A 63 12.89 32.88 10.72
CA LEU A 63 13.32 33.94 11.63
C LEU A 63 14.72 34.44 11.29
N ASN A 64 15.67 33.54 11.02
CA ASN A 64 17.06 33.89 10.67
C ASN A 64 17.18 34.59 9.31
N SER A 65 16.21 34.40 8.41
CA SER A 65 16.16 35.09 7.11
C SER A 65 15.65 36.54 7.18
N LEU A 66 15.05 36.96 8.29
CA LEU A 66 14.50 38.31 8.44
C LEU A 66 15.57 39.27 8.94
N ASP A 67 15.59 40.50 8.41
CA ASP A 67 16.40 41.58 8.97
C ASP A 67 15.75 42.09 10.26
N THR A 68 16.25 41.61 11.41
CA THR A 68 15.75 41.92 12.75
C THR A 68 16.47 43.11 13.38
N ARG A 69 17.26 43.89 12.64
CA ARG A 69 18.00 45.05 13.19
C ARG A 69 17.01 46.06 13.82
N GLY A 70 17.08 46.21 15.15
CA GLY A 70 16.17 47.05 15.93
C GLY A 70 14.98 46.33 16.61
N PHE A 71 14.78 45.03 16.36
CA PHE A 71 13.71 44.19 16.94
C PHE A 71 14.25 43.01 17.77
N TYR A 72 15.42 43.18 18.39
CA TYR A 72 16.13 42.12 19.12
C TYR A 72 15.29 41.48 20.24
N LYS A 73 14.46 42.27 20.93
CA LYS A 73 13.61 41.77 22.03
C LYS A 73 12.57 40.78 21.52
N GLU A 74 11.92 41.08 20.40
CA GLU A 74 10.94 40.20 19.77
C GLU A 74 11.58 38.94 19.18
N GLU A 75 12.75 39.09 18.55
CA GLU A 75 13.52 37.96 18.04
C GLU A 75 13.91 36.98 19.16
N GLN A 76 14.46 37.48 20.27
CA GLN A 76 14.82 36.66 21.43
C GLN A 76 13.59 35.98 22.06
N ALA A 77 12.47 36.72 22.16
CA ALA A 77 11.22 36.14 22.65
C ALA A 77 10.70 35.02 21.74
N ILE A 78 10.94 35.07 20.43
CA ILE A 78 10.61 33.98 19.51
C ILE A 78 11.61 32.82 19.66
N LYS A 79 12.92 33.12 19.71
CA LYS A 79 14.00 32.11 19.88
C LYS A 79 13.82 31.27 21.14
N SER A 80 13.46 31.88 22.26
CA SER A 80 13.22 31.15 23.51
C SER A 80 12.07 30.14 23.41
N LYS A 81 11.06 30.40 22.55
CA LYS A 81 9.87 29.56 22.37
C LYS A 81 10.05 28.47 21.33
N LEU A 82 11.04 28.59 20.44
CA LEU A 82 11.35 27.58 19.41
C LEU A 82 11.72 26.19 19.98
N LYS A 83 11.94 26.08 21.29
CA LYS A 83 12.22 24.80 21.98
C LYS A 83 10.97 23.94 22.21
N ASN A 84 9.76 24.53 22.19
CA ASN A 84 8.52 23.86 22.57
C ASN A 84 7.57 23.68 21.37
N VAL A 85 7.25 22.43 21.01
CA VAL A 85 6.33 22.10 19.90
C VAL A 85 4.91 22.65 20.15
N SER A 86 4.45 22.67 21.40
CA SER A 86 3.11 23.18 21.74
C SER A 86 2.97 24.70 21.51
N GLU A 87 4.06 25.43 21.37
CA GLU A 87 4.06 26.90 21.20
C GLU A 87 4.06 27.35 19.73
N ILE A 88 4.12 26.43 18.76
CA ILE A 88 4.11 26.73 17.32
C ILE A 88 3.06 27.78 16.93
N PRO A 89 1.77 27.68 17.35
CA PRO A 89 0.76 28.67 16.96
C PRO A 89 1.02 30.08 17.49
N ASN A 90 1.72 30.20 18.62
CA ASN A 90 2.10 31.49 19.20
C ASN A 90 3.33 32.06 18.50
N ILE A 91 4.29 31.20 18.15
CA ILE A 91 5.48 31.55 17.37
C ILE A 91 5.08 32.10 16.00
N GLU A 92 4.20 31.41 15.26
CA GLU A 92 3.72 31.87 13.95
C GLU A 92 3.04 33.25 14.02
N LYS A 93 2.24 33.48 15.06
CA LYS A 93 1.61 34.80 15.29
C LYS A 93 2.65 35.87 15.59
N ALA A 94 3.64 35.58 16.42
CA ALA A 94 4.71 36.51 16.78
C ALA A 94 5.59 36.85 15.56
N LEU A 95 5.96 35.83 14.77
CA LEU A 95 6.75 35.96 13.56
C LEU A 95 6.00 36.76 12.48
N LYS A 96 4.68 36.56 12.34
CA LYS A 96 3.83 37.38 11.48
C LYS A 96 3.75 38.85 11.94
N ILE A 97 3.66 39.10 13.24
CA ILE A 97 3.68 40.46 13.79
C ILE A 97 5.05 41.11 13.55
N LEU A 98 6.14 40.37 13.74
CA LEU A 98 7.50 40.83 13.51
C LEU A 98 7.72 41.19 12.03
N LYS A 99 7.33 40.32 11.09
CA LYS A 99 7.32 40.62 9.63
C LYS A 99 6.57 41.91 9.32
N LEU A 100 5.39 42.11 9.93
CA LEU A 100 4.61 43.35 9.73
C LEU A 100 5.30 44.59 10.34
N LYS A 101 5.99 44.45 11.47
CA LYS A 101 6.75 45.53 12.12
C LYS A 101 7.95 45.96 11.27
N ILE A 102 8.73 44.99 10.78
CA ILE A 102 9.88 45.24 9.88
C ILE A 102 9.42 45.98 8.62
N HIS A 103 8.31 45.58 8.02
CA HIS A 103 7.77 46.27 6.84
C HIS A 103 7.03 47.59 7.14
N ASN A 104 7.06 48.12 8.36
CA ASN A 104 6.32 49.31 8.81
C ASN A 104 4.79 49.26 8.55
N LYS A 105 4.24 48.06 8.30
CA LYS A 105 2.80 47.82 8.09
C LYS A 105 2.08 47.52 9.41
N TYR A 106 2.82 47.28 10.49
CA TYR A 106 2.24 47.05 11.80
C TYR A 106 1.81 48.37 12.46
N ARG A 107 0.50 48.63 12.45
CA ARG A 107 -0.10 49.62 13.33
C ARG A 107 -0.60 48.88 14.58
N PRO A 108 0.00 49.07 15.77
CA PRO A 108 -0.54 48.47 16.98
C PRO A 108 -2.00 48.88 17.08
N LYS A 109 -2.91 47.90 17.18
CA LYS A 109 -4.32 48.18 17.36
C LYS A 109 -4.43 49.00 18.63
N ARG A 110 -4.66 50.31 18.49
CA ARG A 110 -4.88 51.20 19.64
C ARG A 110 -5.95 50.53 20.48
N LYS A 111 -5.59 50.11 21.70
CA LYS A 111 -6.56 49.61 22.67
C LYS A 111 -7.59 50.73 22.76
N ARG A 112 -8.81 50.48 22.28
CA ARG A 112 -9.89 51.44 22.45
C ARG A 112 -9.95 51.75 23.94
N LYS A 113 -9.95 53.03 24.33
CA LYS A 113 -10.23 53.41 25.71
C LYS A 113 -11.46 52.61 26.12
N SER A 114 -11.41 51.95 27.27
CA SER A 114 -12.57 51.20 27.74
C SER A 114 -13.75 52.18 27.81
N PRO A 115 -14.99 51.74 27.51
CA PRO A 115 -16.16 52.62 27.57
C PRO A 115 -16.25 53.37 28.91
N THR A 116 -15.76 52.76 29.98
CA THR A 116 -15.67 53.34 31.32
C THR A 116 -14.77 54.58 31.42
N LYS A 117 -13.70 54.67 30.61
CA LYS A 117 -12.78 55.81 30.63
C LYS A 117 -13.27 56.97 29.75
N GLU A 118 -14.04 56.69 28.71
CA GLU A 118 -14.74 57.73 27.93
C GLU A 118 -15.87 58.34 28.78
N ILE A 119 -16.66 57.50 29.47
CA ILE A 119 -17.72 57.96 30.38
C ILE A 119 -17.16 58.79 31.54
N SER A 120 -15.96 58.49 32.07
CA SER A 120 -15.38 59.28 33.15
C SER A 120 -14.93 60.68 32.70
N GLU A 121 -14.37 60.80 31.49
CA GLU A 121 -13.99 62.09 30.90
C GLU A 121 -15.26 62.95 30.65
N ASP A 122 -16.32 62.37 30.06
CA ASP A 122 -17.59 63.09 29.81
C ASP A 122 -18.29 63.56 31.10
N ILE A 123 -18.20 62.78 32.20
CA ILE A 123 -18.77 63.16 33.50
C ILE A 123 -18.03 64.37 34.11
N GLU A 124 -16.73 64.51 33.89
CA GLU A 124 -15.95 65.66 34.37
C GLU A 124 -16.31 66.94 33.63
N ASP A 125 -16.48 66.88 32.30
CA ASP A 125 -16.88 68.03 31.48
C ASP A 125 -18.27 68.56 31.87
N ILE A 126 -19.25 67.66 32.05
CA ILE A 126 -20.61 68.02 32.48
C ILE A 126 -20.62 68.70 33.86
N LYS A 127 -19.75 68.26 34.78
CA LYS A 127 -19.62 68.89 36.10
C LYS A 127 -19.10 70.33 36.02
N GLN A 128 -18.23 70.64 35.07
CA GLN A 128 -17.72 72.00 34.87
C GLN A 128 -18.80 72.92 34.29
N GLU A 129 -19.59 72.46 33.32
CA GLU A 129 -20.67 73.26 32.72
C GLU A 129 -21.77 73.63 33.73
N ILE A 130 -22.18 72.68 34.58
CA ILE A 130 -23.17 72.92 35.64
C ILE A 130 -22.68 74.00 36.63
N LYS A 131 -21.37 74.07 36.89
CA LYS A 131 -20.78 75.06 37.78
C LYS A 131 -20.81 76.47 37.16
N GLY A 132 -20.69 76.59 35.83
CA GLY A 132 -20.81 77.85 35.10
C GLY A 132 -22.24 78.43 35.11
N LEU A 133 -23.25 77.60 34.83
CA LEU A 133 -24.66 78.01 34.79
C LEU A 133 -25.21 78.52 36.14
N LYS A 134 -24.64 78.06 37.26
CA LYS A 134 -25.01 78.54 38.60
C LYS A 134 -24.53 79.97 38.90
N ARG A 135 -23.53 80.49 38.17
CA ARG A 135 -23.01 81.84 38.35
C ARG A 135 -23.87 82.87 37.61
N SER A 136 -24.20 82.62 36.35
CA SER A 136 -24.97 83.56 35.51
C SER A 136 -26.40 83.82 35.98
N LYS A 137 -27.05 82.86 36.66
CA LYS A 137 -28.41 83.05 37.20
C LYS A 137 -28.48 83.98 38.41
N LYS A 138 -27.39 84.18 39.15
CA LYS A 138 -27.38 85.08 40.32
C LYS A 138 -27.32 86.53 39.87
N GLU A 139 -26.46 86.82 38.90
CA GLU A 139 -26.22 88.18 38.38
C GLU A 139 -27.50 88.80 37.77
N SER A 140 -28.28 88.04 37.00
CA SER A 140 -29.48 88.56 36.33
C SER A 140 -30.65 88.93 37.26
N PHE A 141 -30.65 88.44 38.51
CA PHE A 141 -31.76 88.68 39.45
C PHE A 141 -31.57 89.96 40.28
N GLU A 142 -30.33 90.43 40.42
CA GLU A 142 -30.01 91.66 41.15
C GLU A 142 -30.45 92.92 40.36
N ASP A 143 -30.31 92.92 39.03
CA ASP A 143 -30.57 94.09 38.17
C ASP A 143 -32.05 94.47 38.11
N ILE A 144 -32.94 93.49 37.95
CA ILE A 144 -34.40 93.70 37.86
C ILE A 144 -34.96 94.31 39.16
N LYS A 145 -34.34 94.00 40.31
CA LYS A 145 -34.78 94.48 41.61
C LYS A 145 -34.50 95.96 41.83
N GLN A 146 -33.51 96.52 41.13
CA GLN A 146 -33.15 97.94 41.23
C GLN A 146 -34.05 98.85 40.39
N GLU A 147 -34.63 98.32 39.31
CA GLU A 147 -35.40 99.10 38.33
C GLU A 147 -36.81 99.43 38.84
N ILE A 148 -37.46 98.49 39.52
CA ILE A 148 -38.80 98.66 40.12
C ILE A 148 -38.81 99.74 41.21
N LYS A 149 -37.67 100.01 41.85
CA LYS A 149 -37.57 100.98 42.95
C LYS A 149 -37.63 102.46 42.51
N LYS A 150 -37.53 102.74 41.20
CA LYS A 150 -37.41 104.11 40.66
C LYS A 150 -38.74 104.77 40.25
N LEU A 151 -39.86 104.07 40.28
CA LEU A 151 -41.16 104.62 39.85
C LEU A 151 -42.02 105.01 41.07
N LYS A 152 -42.11 106.32 41.37
CA LYS A 152 -43.10 106.91 42.29
C LYS A 152 -44.11 107.79 41.52
N PRO A 153 -45.42 107.74 41.83
CA PRO A 153 -46.44 108.56 41.16
C PRO A 153 -46.47 110.01 41.68
N ARG A 154 -46.61 110.99 40.78
CA ARG A 154 -46.77 112.43 41.06
C ARG A 154 -48.25 112.81 41.18
N LYS A 155 -48.55 113.72 42.11
CA LYS A 155 -49.88 114.18 42.56
C LYS A 155 -50.54 115.23 41.66
N GLU A 156 -51.85 115.30 41.78
CA GLU A 156 -52.89 116.04 41.04
C GLU A 156 -52.81 117.58 41.13
N THR A 157 -53.30 118.26 40.07
CA THR A 157 -53.39 119.72 39.92
C THR A 157 -54.77 120.28 40.35
N LYS A 158 -54.75 121.51 40.87
CA LYS A 158 -55.85 122.30 41.45
C LYS A 158 -56.92 122.75 40.44
N PRO A 159 -58.17 123.05 40.88
CA PRO A 159 -59.26 123.54 40.03
C PRO A 159 -59.12 125.01 39.64
N LEU A 160 -59.54 125.34 38.40
CA LEU A 160 -59.59 126.69 37.80
C LEU A 160 -61.03 127.23 37.76
N ASP A 161 -61.13 128.56 37.62
CA ASP A 161 -62.28 129.46 37.84
C ASP A 161 -63.33 129.45 36.70
N SER A 162 -64.62 129.44 37.04
CA SER A 162 -65.75 129.07 36.15
C SER A 162 -66.29 130.18 35.24
N GLY A 163 -65.70 131.38 35.26
CA GLY A 163 -66.18 132.53 34.49
C GLY A 163 -65.58 132.68 33.08
N VAL A 164 -64.49 131.97 32.80
CA VAL A 164 -63.80 131.98 31.49
C VAL A 164 -64.28 130.84 30.58
N ASP A 165 -65.02 129.86 31.13
CA ASP A 165 -65.52 128.67 30.43
C ASP A 165 -66.40 129.06 29.22
N ILE A 166 -67.46 129.85 29.43
CA ILE A 166 -68.55 129.98 28.43
C ILE A 166 -68.14 130.71 27.14
N LEU A 167 -67.21 131.66 27.20
CA LEU A 167 -66.77 132.43 26.02
C LEU A 167 -65.61 131.79 25.26
N VAL A 168 -64.79 131.01 25.96
CA VAL A 168 -63.79 130.15 25.32
C VAL A 168 -64.51 128.95 24.69
N ASP A 169 -65.53 128.41 25.33
CA ASP A 169 -66.16 127.14 24.97
C ASP A 169 -66.69 127.04 23.55
N THR A 170 -67.33 128.03 22.92
CA THR A 170 -67.95 127.78 21.60
C THR A 170 -66.93 127.64 20.46
N ASN A 171 -66.00 128.60 20.31
CA ASN A 171 -64.96 128.54 19.28
C ASN A 171 -63.81 127.60 19.67
N PHE A 172 -63.52 127.46 20.96
CA PHE A 172 -62.51 126.53 21.43
C PHE A 172 -63.01 125.08 21.37
N ASN A 173 -64.30 124.81 21.57
CA ASN A 173 -64.83 123.46 21.40
C ASN A 173 -64.72 122.98 19.96
N ASP A 174 -64.98 123.83 18.96
CA ASP A 174 -64.79 123.44 17.54
C ASP A 174 -63.31 123.13 17.24
N PHE A 175 -62.39 123.97 17.73
CA PHE A 175 -60.95 123.71 17.64
C PHE A 175 -60.54 122.40 18.37
N LEU A 176 -61.09 122.15 19.56
CA LEU A 176 -60.87 120.92 20.32
C LEU A 176 -61.45 119.70 19.60
N ILE A 177 -62.62 119.81 18.97
CA ILE A 177 -63.23 118.73 18.18
C ILE A 177 -62.36 118.39 16.98
N GLN A 178 -61.90 119.40 16.22
CA GLN A 178 -60.98 119.19 15.10
C GLN A 178 -59.66 118.57 15.55
N THR A 179 -59.08 119.06 16.64
CA THR A 179 -57.84 118.53 17.22
C THR A 179 -58.03 117.09 17.70
N LYS A 180 -59.13 116.79 18.40
CA LYS A 180 -59.49 115.44 18.84
C LYS A 180 -59.70 114.50 17.65
N LYS A 181 -60.36 114.97 16.58
CA LYS A 181 -60.57 114.19 15.35
C LYS A 181 -59.25 113.89 14.65
N ALA A 182 -58.40 114.90 14.44
CA ALA A 182 -57.08 114.73 13.85
C ALA A 182 -56.19 113.78 14.68
N LEU A 183 -56.24 113.89 16.01
CA LEU A 183 -55.50 113.01 16.91
C LEU A 183 -56.06 111.58 16.88
N SER A 184 -57.38 111.42 16.80
CA SER A 184 -58.04 110.11 16.66
C SER A 184 -57.72 109.46 15.33
N GLU A 185 -57.71 110.21 14.23
CA GLU A 185 -57.29 109.71 12.91
C GLU A 185 -55.81 109.31 12.91
N ARG A 186 -54.94 110.12 13.53
CA ARG A 186 -53.52 109.78 13.68
C ARG A 186 -53.30 108.52 14.51
N ILE A 187 -54.07 108.33 15.58
CA ILE A 187 -54.05 107.12 16.40
C ILE A 187 -54.52 105.92 15.57
N ARG A 188 -55.66 106.02 14.87
CA ARG A 188 -56.18 104.96 14.00
C ARG A 188 -55.18 104.56 12.91
N ASN A 189 -54.60 105.52 12.20
CA ASN A 189 -53.59 105.23 11.17
C ASN A 189 -52.37 104.53 11.77
N ARG A 190 -51.91 104.98 12.95
CA ARG A 190 -50.79 104.33 13.64
C ARG A 190 -51.14 102.91 14.12
N GLU A 191 -52.37 102.70 14.58
CA GLU A 191 -52.88 101.38 14.95
C GLU A 191 -52.97 100.46 13.73
N GLU A 192 -53.46 100.95 12.60
CA GLU A 192 -53.50 100.22 11.33
C GLU A 192 -52.09 99.86 10.84
N ASP A 193 -51.14 100.79 10.88
CA ASP A 193 -49.74 100.54 10.53
C ASP A 193 -49.09 99.49 11.45
N MET A 194 -49.34 99.57 12.76
CA MET A 194 -48.88 98.57 13.72
C MET A 194 -49.50 97.20 13.45
N ASN A 195 -50.81 97.15 13.19
CA ASN A 195 -51.52 95.91 12.87
C ASN A 195 -51.03 95.30 11.55
N ALA A 196 -50.80 96.10 10.52
CA ALA A 196 -50.23 95.66 9.24
C ALA A 196 -48.81 95.11 9.42
N SER A 197 -47.97 95.81 10.20
CA SER A 197 -46.61 95.35 10.54
C SER A 197 -46.62 94.02 11.30
N LEU A 198 -47.52 93.87 12.29
CA LEU A 198 -47.70 92.63 13.03
C LEU A 198 -48.20 91.47 12.15
N ARG A 199 -49.16 91.72 11.25
CA ARG A 199 -49.64 90.72 10.28
C ARG A 199 -48.51 90.27 9.36
N ASN A 200 -47.72 91.20 8.83
CA ASN A 200 -46.58 90.90 7.98
C ASN A 200 -45.48 90.11 8.72
N ASP A 201 -45.21 90.41 10.01
CA ASP A 201 -44.25 89.63 10.80
C ASP A 201 -44.77 88.23 11.11
N LEU A 202 -46.06 88.08 11.43
CA LEU A 202 -46.69 86.78 11.64
C LEU A 202 -46.64 85.92 10.37
N GLU A 203 -46.99 86.47 9.22
CA GLU A 203 -46.91 85.78 7.93
C GLU A 203 -45.49 85.32 7.62
N LYS A 204 -44.48 86.20 7.81
CA LYS A 204 -43.06 85.84 7.64
C LYS A 204 -42.62 84.74 8.61
N ARG A 205 -43.13 84.72 9.84
CA ARG A 205 -42.85 83.64 10.81
C ARG A 205 -43.51 82.33 10.39
N GLU A 206 -44.75 82.37 9.93
CA GLU A 206 -45.47 81.20 9.41
C GLU A 206 -44.78 80.61 8.19
N GLU A 207 -44.37 81.43 7.22
CA GLU A 207 -43.60 80.95 6.07
C GLU A 207 -42.27 80.29 6.49
N LYS A 208 -41.54 80.89 7.43
CA LYS A 208 -40.31 80.30 7.97
C LYS A 208 -40.60 78.96 8.65
N TYR A 209 -41.71 78.85 9.36
CA TYR A 209 -42.12 77.59 9.99
C TYR A 209 -42.49 76.52 8.96
N ARG A 210 -43.29 76.87 7.95
CA ARG A 210 -43.65 75.97 6.82
C ARG A 210 -42.40 75.47 6.11
N LYS A 211 -41.47 76.37 5.75
CA LYS A 211 -40.19 76.01 5.12
C LYS A 211 -39.35 75.06 5.99
N LYS A 212 -39.28 75.30 7.31
CA LYS A 212 -38.58 74.40 8.24
C LYS A 212 -39.24 73.02 8.31
N HIS A 213 -40.56 72.99 8.37
CA HIS A 213 -41.33 71.75 8.40
C HIS A 213 -41.15 70.92 7.11
N ASP A 214 -41.23 71.57 5.94
CA ASP A 214 -41.04 70.91 4.64
C ASP A 214 -39.61 70.38 4.49
N ASN A 215 -38.60 71.13 4.94
CA ASN A 215 -37.22 70.66 4.96
C ASN A 215 -37.06 69.43 5.85
N LEU A 216 -37.70 69.42 7.03
CA LEU A 216 -37.64 68.31 7.96
C LEU A 216 -38.32 67.05 7.39
N LEU A 217 -39.45 67.21 6.69
CA LEU A 217 -40.09 66.12 5.95
C LEU A 217 -39.19 65.57 4.84
N ARG A 218 -38.59 66.43 4.02
CA ARG A 218 -37.66 66.02 2.97
C ARG A 218 -36.44 65.29 3.52
N GLU A 219 -35.87 65.78 4.62
CA GLU A 219 -34.75 65.11 5.29
C GLU A 219 -35.16 63.73 5.79
N PHE A 220 -36.32 63.61 6.43
CA PHE A 220 -36.86 62.35 6.92
C PHE A 220 -37.10 61.34 5.78
N GLU A 221 -37.76 61.75 4.70
CA GLU A 221 -37.98 60.90 3.52
C GLU A 221 -36.66 60.48 2.86
N SER A 222 -35.70 61.39 2.74
CA SER A 222 -34.38 61.08 2.19
C SER A 222 -33.62 60.08 3.09
N GLY A 223 -33.78 60.19 4.41
CA GLY A 223 -33.21 59.26 5.38
C GLY A 223 -33.84 57.88 5.28
N LYS A 224 -35.17 57.82 5.16
CA LYS A 224 -35.93 56.59 4.95
C LYS A 224 -35.50 55.87 3.67
N LYS A 225 -35.46 56.56 2.53
CA LYS A 225 -35.02 55.99 1.24
C LYS A 225 -33.59 55.45 1.30
N LYS A 226 -32.64 56.20 1.89
CA LYS A 226 -31.26 55.72 2.07
C LYS A 226 -31.18 54.45 2.92
N LEU A 227 -32.00 54.36 3.96
CA LEU A 227 -32.04 53.19 4.84
C LEU A 227 -32.62 51.97 4.12
N GLU A 228 -33.66 52.16 3.32
CA GLU A 228 -34.26 51.13 2.46
C GLU A 228 -33.25 50.62 1.44
N GLU A 229 -32.58 51.51 0.70
CA GLU A 229 -31.52 51.12 -0.25
C GLU A 229 -30.37 50.38 0.43
N GLU A 230 -29.94 50.81 1.62
CA GLU A 230 -28.91 50.11 2.38
C GLU A 230 -29.34 48.71 2.80
N TYR A 231 -30.62 48.55 3.16
CA TYR A 231 -31.18 47.27 3.55
C TYR A 231 -31.27 46.33 2.35
N GLU A 232 -31.78 46.81 1.21
CA GLU A 232 -31.82 46.07 -0.05
C GLU A 232 -30.40 45.65 -0.48
N LYS A 233 -29.43 46.57 -0.50
CA LYS A 233 -28.03 46.25 -0.81
C LYS A 233 -27.42 45.21 0.13
N LYS A 234 -27.79 45.24 1.43
CA LYS A 234 -27.33 44.22 2.41
C LYS A 234 -28.03 42.88 2.17
N TYR A 235 -29.30 42.90 1.80
CA TYR A 235 -30.08 41.71 1.51
C TYR A 235 -29.61 41.02 0.24
N THR A 236 -29.48 41.75 -0.88
CA THR A 236 -28.96 41.23 -2.15
C THR A 236 -27.57 40.65 -1.98
N ARG A 237 -26.65 41.37 -1.32
CA ARG A 237 -25.31 40.84 -1.00
C ARG A 237 -25.35 39.57 -0.15
N LYS A 238 -26.28 39.46 0.81
CA LYS A 238 -26.44 38.24 1.61
C LYS A 238 -26.93 37.10 0.74
N VAL A 239 -28.00 37.30 -0.02
CA VAL A 239 -28.53 36.29 -0.95
C VAL A 239 -27.45 35.85 -1.94
N GLU A 240 -26.79 36.77 -2.63
CA GLU A 240 -25.71 36.49 -3.57
C GLU A 240 -24.52 35.79 -2.91
N SER A 241 -24.14 36.15 -1.68
CA SER A 241 -22.94 35.57 -1.06
C SER A 241 -23.19 34.29 -0.27
N THR A 242 -24.34 34.11 0.36
CA THR A 242 -24.66 32.92 1.17
C THR A 242 -25.40 31.89 0.33
N LEU A 243 -26.49 32.28 -0.33
CA LEU A 243 -27.31 31.34 -1.10
C LEU A 243 -26.52 30.80 -2.31
N HIS A 244 -25.83 31.66 -3.06
CA HIS A 244 -25.01 31.20 -4.18
C HIS A 244 -23.90 30.24 -3.72
N LYS A 245 -23.21 30.56 -2.61
CA LYS A 245 -22.18 29.67 -2.07
C LYS A 245 -22.75 28.33 -1.61
N GLU A 246 -23.88 28.33 -0.92
CA GLU A 246 -24.55 27.11 -0.48
C GLU A 246 -25.00 26.26 -1.67
N VAL A 247 -25.64 26.87 -2.67
CA VAL A 247 -26.08 26.19 -3.90
C VAL A 247 -24.87 25.65 -4.67
N SER A 248 -23.83 26.45 -4.88
CA SER A 248 -22.60 25.98 -5.56
C SER A 248 -21.90 24.87 -4.77
N GLN A 249 -21.86 24.94 -3.43
CA GLN A 249 -21.26 23.89 -2.61
C GLN A 249 -22.07 22.59 -2.68
N GLN A 250 -23.40 22.66 -2.55
CA GLN A 250 -24.27 21.48 -2.66
C GLN A 250 -24.23 20.88 -4.07
N PHE A 251 -24.23 21.72 -5.10
CA PHE A 251 -24.12 21.29 -6.49
C PHE A 251 -22.78 20.59 -6.75
N ASN A 252 -21.67 21.21 -6.36
CA ASN A 252 -20.33 20.62 -6.51
C ASN A 252 -20.16 19.34 -5.69
N ALA A 253 -20.76 19.25 -4.49
CA ALA A 253 -20.76 18.04 -3.68
C ALA A 253 -21.50 16.90 -4.39
N LYS A 254 -22.72 17.15 -4.88
CA LYS A 254 -23.51 16.17 -5.65
C LYS A 254 -22.81 15.78 -6.96
N LEU A 255 -22.16 16.72 -7.63
CA LEU A 255 -21.40 16.46 -8.85
C LEU A 255 -20.20 15.55 -8.59
N ARG A 256 -19.42 15.83 -7.53
CA ARG A 256 -18.30 14.97 -7.12
C ARG A 256 -18.77 13.58 -6.73
N GLU A 257 -19.89 13.47 -6.02
CA GLU A 257 -20.46 12.18 -5.64
C GLU A 257 -20.85 11.35 -6.88
N LYS A 258 -21.48 11.98 -7.89
CA LYS A 258 -21.81 11.31 -9.16
C LYS A 258 -20.55 10.90 -9.93
N LEU A 259 -19.56 11.79 -10.03
CA LEU A 259 -18.30 11.50 -10.71
C LEU A 259 -17.52 10.34 -10.06
N GLU A 260 -17.47 10.29 -8.73
CA GLU A 260 -16.82 9.17 -8.04
C GLU A 260 -17.57 7.84 -8.24
N LYS A 261 -18.92 7.86 -8.25
CA LYS A 261 -19.72 6.67 -8.58
C LYS A 261 -19.43 6.19 -10.01
N GLU A 262 -19.47 7.08 -10.99
CA GLU A 262 -19.15 6.75 -12.40
C GLU A 262 -17.71 6.27 -12.56
N LYS A 263 -16.74 6.90 -11.88
CA LYS A 263 -15.34 6.47 -11.90
C LYS A 263 -15.15 5.06 -11.32
N VAL A 264 -15.86 4.73 -10.24
CA VAL A 264 -15.85 3.37 -9.67
C VAL A 264 -16.48 2.37 -10.62
N GLU A 265 -17.60 2.71 -11.27
CA GLU A 265 -18.26 1.85 -12.26
C GLU A 265 -17.40 1.62 -13.51
N LEU A 266 -16.82 2.68 -14.08
CA LEU A 266 -15.86 2.61 -15.18
C LEU A 266 -14.63 1.78 -14.79
N GLY A 267 -14.11 1.98 -13.58
CA GLY A 267 -13.01 1.19 -13.05
C GLY A 267 -13.34 -0.30 -12.93
N LYS A 268 -14.57 -0.66 -12.53
CA LYS A 268 -15.05 -2.05 -12.50
C LYS A 268 -15.14 -2.63 -13.92
N LYS A 269 -15.75 -1.90 -14.87
CA LYS A 269 -15.86 -2.33 -16.28
C LYS A 269 -14.50 -2.55 -16.91
N TYR A 270 -13.58 -1.60 -16.74
CA TYR A 270 -12.22 -1.69 -17.26
C TYR A 270 -11.46 -2.89 -16.67
N ARG A 271 -11.54 -3.12 -15.36
CA ARG A 271 -10.93 -4.30 -14.72
C ARG A 271 -11.53 -5.62 -15.22
N ALA A 272 -12.84 -5.65 -15.49
CA ALA A 272 -13.48 -6.84 -16.06
C ALA A 272 -12.96 -7.12 -17.47
N GLN A 273 -12.91 -6.10 -18.34
CA GLN A 273 -12.34 -6.22 -19.69
C GLN A 273 -10.87 -6.67 -19.65
N LEU A 274 -10.07 -6.14 -18.71
CA LEU A 274 -8.67 -6.56 -18.56
C LEU A 274 -8.55 -8.02 -18.15
N ARG A 275 -9.46 -8.51 -17.29
CA ARG A 275 -9.50 -9.92 -16.87
C ARG A 275 -9.94 -10.83 -18.02
N GLU A 276 -10.95 -10.44 -18.77
CA GLU A 276 -11.42 -11.18 -19.96
C GLU A 276 -10.30 -11.27 -21.00
N HIS A 277 -9.60 -10.17 -21.28
CA HIS A 277 -8.44 -10.16 -22.18
C HIS A 277 -7.31 -11.07 -21.69
N ALA A 278 -6.96 -10.99 -20.40
CA ALA A 278 -5.94 -11.85 -19.81
C ALA A 278 -6.32 -13.34 -19.83
N GLN A 279 -7.60 -13.66 -19.60
CA GLN A 279 -8.11 -15.03 -19.70
C GLN A 279 -8.05 -15.54 -21.14
N TYR A 280 -8.47 -14.70 -22.09
CA TYR A 280 -8.42 -15.02 -23.52
C TYR A 280 -6.97 -15.28 -24.00
N GLU A 281 -6.01 -14.43 -23.62
CA GLU A 281 -4.60 -14.65 -23.97
C GLU A 281 -4.04 -15.93 -23.33
N LEU A 282 -4.42 -16.22 -22.08
CA LEU A 282 -4.00 -17.42 -21.37
C LEU A 282 -4.57 -18.69 -22.02
N GLU A 283 -5.84 -18.68 -22.44
CA GLU A 283 -6.46 -19.77 -23.21
C GLU A 283 -5.76 -19.96 -24.56
N LYS A 284 -5.45 -18.87 -25.26
CA LYS A 284 -4.71 -18.93 -26.53
C LYS A 284 -3.32 -19.54 -26.35
N GLN A 285 -2.62 -19.23 -25.24
CA GLN A 285 -1.34 -19.85 -24.92
C GLN A 285 -1.48 -21.34 -24.56
N LYS A 286 -2.52 -21.72 -23.80
CA LYS A 286 -2.84 -23.12 -23.50
C LYS A 286 -3.10 -23.92 -24.78
N GLN A 287 -3.93 -23.41 -25.68
CA GLN A 287 -4.23 -24.06 -26.96
C GLN A 287 -2.95 -24.28 -27.78
N LYS A 288 -2.09 -23.26 -27.90
CA LYS A 288 -0.79 -23.39 -28.57
C LYS A 288 0.12 -24.45 -27.92
N LEU A 289 0.15 -24.49 -26.59
CA LEU A 289 0.93 -25.50 -25.86
C LEU A 289 0.36 -26.91 -26.07
N GLU A 290 -0.96 -27.07 -26.04
CA GLU A 290 -1.63 -28.34 -26.32
C GLU A 290 -1.35 -28.82 -27.75
N GLU A 291 -1.43 -27.93 -28.75
CA GLU A 291 -1.06 -28.23 -30.14
C GLU A 291 0.41 -28.66 -30.25
N ASN A 292 1.32 -27.92 -29.60
CA ASN A 292 2.75 -28.27 -29.59
C ASN A 292 3.00 -29.63 -28.93
N LEU A 293 2.31 -29.94 -27.83
CA LEU A 293 2.41 -31.24 -27.16
C LEU A 293 1.85 -32.37 -28.02
N LYS A 294 0.71 -32.15 -28.70
CA LYS A 294 0.14 -33.12 -29.66
C LYS A 294 1.11 -33.38 -30.81
N ASN A 295 1.69 -32.33 -31.39
CA ASN A 295 2.67 -32.46 -32.46
C ASN A 295 3.92 -33.23 -32.00
N ARG A 296 4.40 -32.96 -30.78
CA ARG A 296 5.54 -33.68 -30.20
C ARG A 296 5.21 -35.14 -29.92
N LEU A 297 4.01 -35.47 -29.46
CA LEU A 297 3.56 -36.86 -29.28
C LEU A 297 3.55 -37.61 -30.60
N ILE A 298 3.01 -37.00 -31.66
CA ILE A 298 3.02 -37.58 -33.02
C ILE A 298 4.46 -37.80 -33.50
N GLU A 299 5.37 -36.85 -33.23
CA GLU A 299 6.78 -36.99 -33.59
C GLU A 299 7.48 -38.13 -32.84
N MET A 300 7.22 -38.25 -31.53
CA MET A 300 7.72 -39.35 -30.69
C MET A 300 7.17 -40.71 -31.16
N GLU A 301 5.90 -40.79 -31.56
CA GLU A 301 5.31 -42.00 -32.15
C GLU A 301 5.98 -42.37 -33.47
N LYS A 302 6.23 -41.40 -34.35
CA LYS A 302 7.00 -41.63 -35.59
C LYS A 302 8.41 -42.12 -35.32
N GLN A 303 9.10 -41.55 -34.32
CA GLN A 303 10.43 -42.01 -33.91
C GLN A 303 10.39 -43.44 -33.36
N LYS A 304 9.39 -43.76 -32.53
CA LYS A 304 9.17 -45.10 -32.01
C LYS A 304 8.93 -46.11 -33.13
N GLN A 305 8.08 -45.79 -34.10
CA GLN A 305 7.83 -46.64 -35.28
C GLN A 305 9.11 -46.89 -36.09
N LYS A 306 9.91 -45.85 -36.36
CA LYS A 306 11.20 -46.00 -37.03
C LYS A 306 12.18 -46.89 -36.26
N LEU A 307 12.23 -46.76 -34.93
CA LEU A 307 13.06 -47.63 -34.09
C LEU A 307 12.57 -49.08 -34.12
N GLU A 308 11.26 -49.31 -34.09
CA GLU A 308 10.67 -50.64 -34.22
C GLU A 308 10.96 -51.27 -35.59
N GLU A 309 10.89 -50.49 -36.68
CA GLU A 309 11.28 -50.93 -38.02
C GLU A 309 12.77 -51.29 -38.08
N ASN A 310 13.65 -50.41 -37.58
CA ASN A 310 15.09 -50.67 -37.51
C ASN A 310 15.40 -51.93 -36.69
N LEU A 311 14.73 -52.13 -35.55
CA LEU A 311 14.88 -53.34 -34.74
C LEU A 311 14.40 -54.60 -35.49
N LYS A 312 13.29 -54.52 -36.24
CA LYS A 312 12.83 -55.63 -37.09
C LYS A 312 13.84 -55.95 -38.18
N GLU A 313 14.43 -54.94 -38.81
CA GLU A 313 15.48 -55.13 -39.81
C GLU A 313 16.74 -55.75 -39.21
N GLU A 314 17.19 -55.28 -38.05
CA GLU A 314 18.34 -55.85 -37.34
C GLU A 314 18.08 -57.30 -36.92
N LEU A 315 16.89 -57.60 -36.40
CA LEU A 315 16.48 -58.97 -36.07
C LEU A 315 16.44 -59.85 -37.33
N ALA A 316 15.97 -59.34 -38.47
CA ALA A 316 15.98 -60.06 -39.73
C ALA A 316 17.41 -60.31 -40.24
N LYS A 317 18.31 -59.32 -40.15
CA LYS A 317 19.73 -59.46 -40.48
C LYS A 317 20.42 -60.49 -39.57
N LYS A 318 20.19 -60.42 -38.26
CA LYS A 318 20.69 -61.41 -37.29
C LYS A 318 20.15 -62.80 -37.57
N LYS A 319 18.85 -62.96 -37.85
CA LYS A 319 18.26 -64.24 -38.25
C LYS A 319 18.91 -64.80 -39.51
N LYS A 320 19.12 -63.98 -40.55
CA LYS A 320 19.83 -64.39 -41.78
C LYS A 320 21.28 -64.80 -41.50
N SER A 321 22.01 -64.03 -40.67
CA SER A 321 23.37 -64.37 -40.25
C SER A 321 23.43 -65.65 -39.43
N LEU A 322 22.47 -65.87 -38.53
CA LEU A 322 22.37 -67.10 -37.74
C LEU A 322 22.04 -68.28 -38.64
N SER A 323 21.10 -68.12 -39.58
CA SER A 323 20.76 -69.14 -40.57
C SER A 323 21.99 -69.52 -41.41
N SER A 324 22.75 -68.54 -41.91
CA SER A 324 23.96 -68.82 -42.68
C SER A 324 25.08 -69.42 -41.84
N GLN A 325 25.20 -69.04 -40.56
CA GLN A 325 26.11 -69.72 -39.61
C GLN A 325 25.66 -71.17 -39.35
N PHE A 326 24.36 -71.41 -39.20
CA PHE A 326 23.80 -72.75 -39.04
C PHE A 326 24.03 -73.59 -40.30
N GLU A 327 23.78 -73.08 -41.49
CA GLU A 327 24.07 -73.76 -42.76
C GLU A 327 25.56 -74.07 -42.91
N LYS A 328 26.44 -73.13 -42.57
CA LYS A 328 27.89 -73.38 -42.56
C LYS A 328 28.26 -74.49 -41.58
N LYS A 329 27.75 -74.43 -40.34
CA LYS A 329 27.96 -75.48 -39.33
C LYS A 329 27.41 -76.82 -39.78
N LEU A 330 26.22 -76.86 -40.39
CA LEU A 330 25.64 -78.07 -40.97
C LEU A 330 26.54 -78.62 -42.07
N SER A 331 27.03 -77.77 -42.98
CA SER A 331 27.94 -78.17 -44.05
C SER A 331 29.30 -78.67 -43.52
N GLU A 332 29.78 -78.11 -42.41
CA GLU A 332 30.99 -78.55 -41.72
C GLU A 332 30.75 -79.86 -40.98
N GLU A 333 29.60 -80.05 -40.34
CA GLU A 333 29.17 -81.30 -39.73
C GLU A 333 28.98 -82.39 -40.78
N GLU A 334 28.37 -82.11 -41.92
CA GLU A 334 28.28 -83.04 -43.05
C GLU A 334 29.66 -83.41 -43.61
N LYS A 335 30.58 -82.44 -43.69
CA LYS A 335 31.98 -82.72 -44.08
C LYS A 335 32.69 -83.57 -43.03
N LYS A 336 32.49 -83.28 -41.75
CA LYS A 336 33.01 -84.08 -40.64
C LYS A 336 32.41 -85.49 -40.68
N GLU A 337 31.12 -85.63 -40.91
CA GLU A 337 30.43 -86.91 -41.00
C GLU A 337 30.90 -87.72 -42.22
N LYS A 338 31.09 -87.09 -43.37
CA LYS A 338 31.72 -87.72 -44.55
C LYS A 338 33.17 -88.12 -44.26
N SER A 339 33.94 -87.29 -43.54
CA SER A 339 35.31 -87.64 -43.13
C SER A 339 35.32 -88.76 -42.08
N LEU A 340 34.31 -88.83 -41.21
CA LEU A 340 34.14 -89.85 -40.20
C LEU A 340 33.66 -91.18 -40.82
N GLN A 341 32.84 -91.11 -41.86
CA GLN A 341 32.45 -92.27 -42.68
C GLN A 341 33.66 -92.82 -43.45
N LYS A 342 34.49 -91.95 -44.05
CA LYS A 342 35.78 -92.35 -44.64
C LYS A 342 36.70 -92.96 -43.60
N ALA A 343 36.86 -92.32 -42.44
CA ALA A 343 37.66 -92.86 -41.34
C ALA A 343 37.11 -94.19 -40.80
N LYS A 344 35.78 -94.39 -40.80
CA LYS A 344 35.14 -95.68 -40.46
C LYS A 344 35.41 -96.75 -41.51
N GLN A 345 35.41 -96.39 -42.80
CA GLN A 345 35.82 -97.30 -43.87
C GLN A 345 37.31 -97.65 -43.75
N ASP A 346 38.18 -96.66 -43.54
CA ASP A 346 39.62 -96.87 -43.36
C ASP A 346 39.93 -97.68 -42.09
N PHE A 347 39.17 -97.44 -41.01
CA PHE A 347 39.25 -98.24 -39.78
C PHE A 347 38.73 -99.66 -39.98
N SER A 348 37.70 -99.87 -40.82
CA SER A 348 37.23 -101.20 -41.21
C SER A 348 38.32 -101.97 -41.96
N VAL A 349 38.99 -101.32 -42.91
CA VAL A 349 40.11 -101.90 -43.67
C VAL A 349 41.28 -102.24 -42.73
N LYS A 350 41.68 -101.32 -41.85
CA LYS A 350 42.74 -101.56 -40.86
C LYS A 350 42.39 -102.66 -39.86
N LYS A 351 41.12 -102.73 -39.43
CA LYS A 351 40.63 -103.78 -38.53
C LYS A 351 40.61 -105.16 -39.20
N GLU A 352 40.40 -105.24 -40.50
CA GLU A 352 40.55 -106.48 -41.27
C GLU A 352 42.02 -106.88 -41.44
N GLU A 353 42.92 -105.92 -41.66
CA GLU A 353 44.37 -106.16 -41.70
C GLU A 353 44.92 -106.64 -40.34
N GLU A 354 44.47 -106.03 -39.23
CA GLU A 354 44.83 -106.49 -37.88
C GLU A 354 44.23 -107.86 -37.55
N ARG A 355 43.02 -108.17 -38.03
CA ARG A 355 42.45 -109.53 -37.93
C ARG A 355 43.25 -110.56 -38.72
N LYS A 356 43.82 -110.20 -39.86
CA LYS A 356 44.74 -111.07 -40.62
C LYS A 356 46.04 -111.29 -39.84
N LYS A 357 46.65 -110.23 -39.31
CA LYS A 357 47.86 -110.32 -38.48
C LYS A 357 47.65 -111.14 -37.20
N MET A 358 46.51 -110.97 -36.52
CA MET A 358 46.16 -111.76 -35.33
C MET A 358 45.92 -113.24 -35.66
N LYS A 359 45.36 -113.55 -36.83
CA LYS A 359 45.23 -114.95 -37.30
C LYS A 359 46.59 -115.58 -37.60
N GLU A 360 47.53 -114.79 -38.12
CA GLU A 360 48.90 -115.22 -38.41
C GLU A 360 49.68 -115.49 -37.12
N VAL A 361 49.61 -114.58 -36.14
CA VAL A 361 50.23 -114.77 -34.81
C VAL A 361 49.62 -115.95 -34.05
N LEU A 362 48.30 -116.14 -34.11
CA LEU A 362 47.64 -117.30 -33.50
C LEU A 362 48.02 -118.61 -34.20
N ALA A 363 48.24 -118.61 -35.51
CA ALA A 363 48.75 -119.76 -36.24
C ALA A 363 50.20 -120.09 -35.84
N GLU A 364 51.05 -119.08 -35.68
CA GLU A 364 52.44 -119.25 -35.21
C GLU A 364 52.53 -119.73 -33.75
N GLU A 365 51.68 -119.23 -32.86
CA GLU A 365 51.59 -119.73 -31.48
C GLU A 365 51.06 -121.16 -31.41
N ALA A 366 50.08 -121.51 -32.24
CA ALA A 366 49.59 -122.88 -32.34
C ALA A 366 50.69 -123.82 -32.87
N HIS A 367 51.47 -123.39 -33.86
CA HIS A 367 52.62 -124.14 -34.37
C HIS A 367 53.71 -124.32 -33.31
N ARG A 368 54.07 -123.27 -32.55
CA ARG A 368 55.02 -123.38 -31.43
C ARG A 368 54.56 -124.32 -30.32
N LYS A 369 53.26 -124.30 -29.99
CA LYS A 369 52.69 -125.23 -28.99
C LYS A 369 52.75 -126.68 -29.47
N LEU A 370 52.38 -126.94 -30.73
CA LEU A 370 52.48 -128.27 -31.35
C LEU A 370 53.92 -128.78 -31.40
N GLU A 371 54.89 -127.93 -31.74
CA GLU A 371 56.32 -128.30 -31.72
C GLU A 371 56.81 -128.64 -30.30
N SER A 372 56.36 -127.89 -29.29
CA SER A 372 56.72 -128.15 -27.90
C SER A 372 56.11 -129.45 -27.36
N GLU A 373 54.89 -129.80 -27.81
CA GLU A 373 54.23 -131.06 -27.47
C GLU A 373 54.86 -132.26 -28.20
N LEU A 374 55.24 -132.09 -29.47
CA LEU A 374 55.98 -133.10 -30.22
C LEU A 374 57.32 -133.40 -29.57
N LYS A 375 58.08 -132.37 -29.16
CA LYS A 375 59.35 -132.57 -28.42
C LYS A 375 59.16 -133.29 -27.09
N LYS A 376 58.08 -133.00 -26.35
CA LYS A 376 57.76 -133.73 -25.10
C LYS A 376 57.45 -135.20 -25.38
N LYS A 377 56.65 -135.51 -26.40
CA LYS A 377 56.35 -136.89 -26.79
C LYS A 377 57.58 -137.63 -27.32
N GLU A 378 58.45 -136.95 -28.05
CA GLU A 378 59.70 -137.51 -28.54
C GLU A 378 60.65 -137.87 -27.38
N ASN A 379 60.75 -137.01 -26.36
CA ASN A 379 61.55 -137.30 -25.16
C ASN A 379 60.99 -138.50 -24.36
N ILE A 380 59.66 -138.59 -24.20
CA ILE A 380 59.01 -139.72 -23.52
C ILE A 380 59.27 -141.02 -24.28
N LEU A 381 59.19 -141.01 -25.61
CA LEU A 381 59.49 -142.17 -26.45
C LEU A 381 60.98 -142.56 -26.38
N ARG A 382 61.88 -141.59 -26.33
CA ARG A 382 63.32 -141.85 -26.14
C ARG A 382 63.62 -142.49 -24.79
N GLU A 383 62.96 -142.06 -23.71
CA GLU A 383 63.05 -142.70 -22.39
C GLU A 383 62.48 -144.12 -22.42
N GLN A 384 61.30 -144.33 -22.99
CA GLN A 384 60.70 -145.67 -23.11
C GLN A 384 61.57 -146.65 -23.90
N ILE A 385 62.17 -146.19 -25.01
CA ILE A 385 63.10 -147.02 -25.81
C ILE A 385 64.37 -147.33 -25.01
N LYS A 386 64.88 -146.36 -24.24
CA LYS A 386 66.08 -146.55 -23.41
C LYS A 386 65.83 -147.57 -22.30
N ASP A 387 64.68 -147.46 -21.63
CA ASP A 387 64.26 -148.40 -20.59
C ASP A 387 64.02 -149.81 -21.16
N GLU A 388 63.37 -149.93 -22.33
CA GLU A 388 63.20 -151.23 -23.01
C GLU A 388 64.54 -151.85 -23.43
N TYR A 389 65.48 -151.03 -23.89
CA TYR A 389 66.80 -151.49 -24.29
C TYR A 389 67.61 -151.96 -23.07
N GLU A 390 67.59 -151.21 -21.97
CA GLU A 390 68.22 -151.59 -20.70
C GLU A 390 67.60 -152.88 -20.13
N LEU A 391 66.28 -153.04 -20.21
CA LEU A 391 65.59 -154.25 -19.76
C LEU A 391 65.97 -155.49 -20.61
N ARG A 392 66.08 -155.32 -21.94
CA ARG A 392 66.56 -156.37 -22.85
C ARG A 392 68.03 -156.72 -22.64
N LEU A 393 68.87 -155.72 -22.35
CA LEU A 393 70.28 -155.93 -22.04
C LEU A 393 70.43 -156.74 -20.74
N LYS A 394 69.66 -156.37 -19.71
CA LYS A 394 69.66 -157.04 -18.41
C LYS A 394 69.22 -158.50 -18.53
N LYS A 395 68.15 -158.78 -19.28
CA LYS A 395 67.73 -160.16 -19.59
C LYS A 395 68.81 -160.99 -20.29
N LYS A 396 69.51 -160.41 -21.28
CA LYS A 396 70.60 -161.11 -21.97
C LYS A 396 71.80 -161.39 -21.06
N ILE A 397 72.11 -160.47 -20.14
CA ILE A 397 73.16 -160.68 -19.12
C ILE A 397 72.75 -161.82 -18.18
N ASP A 398 71.51 -161.82 -17.68
CA ASP A 398 71.00 -162.88 -16.80
C ASP A 398 70.96 -164.25 -17.49
N GLU A 399 70.56 -164.31 -18.77
CA GLU A 399 70.60 -165.53 -19.58
C GLU A 399 72.03 -166.03 -19.77
N HIS A 400 72.98 -165.13 -19.99
CA HIS A 400 74.39 -165.50 -20.15
C HIS A 400 75.02 -165.96 -18.83
N GLU A 401 74.65 -165.33 -17.70
CA GLU A 401 75.04 -165.78 -16.36
C GLU A 401 74.46 -167.16 -16.02
N GLN A 402 73.19 -167.41 -16.34
CA GLN A 402 72.57 -168.72 -16.16
C GLN A 402 73.21 -169.78 -17.08
N GLY A 403 73.58 -169.39 -18.31
CA GLY A 403 74.34 -170.24 -19.22
C GLY A 403 75.73 -170.61 -18.68
N LEU A 404 76.43 -169.65 -18.08
CA LEU A 404 77.72 -169.89 -17.43
C LEU A 404 77.58 -170.76 -16.16
N LYS A 405 76.53 -170.55 -15.36
CA LYS A 405 76.23 -171.39 -14.18
C LYS A 405 75.91 -172.83 -14.58
N LYS A 406 75.13 -173.06 -15.66
CA LYS A 406 74.88 -174.40 -16.22
C LYS A 406 76.15 -175.07 -16.72
N LYS A 407 76.97 -174.37 -17.52
CA LYS A 407 78.24 -174.92 -18.01
C LYS A 407 79.22 -175.25 -16.88
N LYS A 408 79.25 -174.43 -15.81
CA LYS A 408 80.05 -174.70 -14.62
C LYS A 408 79.56 -175.96 -13.89
N PHE A 409 78.25 -176.11 -13.73
CA PHE A 409 77.64 -177.30 -13.13
C PHE A 409 77.89 -178.57 -13.97
N ASP A 410 77.77 -178.48 -15.30
CA ASP A 410 78.01 -179.61 -16.21
C ASP A 410 79.48 -180.06 -16.19
N LEU A 411 80.43 -179.11 -16.16
CA LEU A 411 81.87 -179.39 -16.00
C LEU A 411 82.18 -180.03 -14.64
N GLU A 412 81.53 -179.57 -13.57
CA GLU A 412 81.68 -180.13 -12.23
C GLU A 412 81.11 -181.56 -12.15
N LEU A 413 79.98 -181.81 -12.82
CA LEU A 413 79.39 -183.14 -12.96
C LEU A 413 80.28 -184.08 -13.80
N GLU A 414 80.89 -183.56 -14.86
CA GLU A 414 81.80 -184.31 -15.74
C GLU A 414 83.12 -184.64 -15.03
N MET A 415 83.65 -183.71 -14.24
CA MET A 415 84.77 -183.96 -13.33
C MET A 415 84.44 -185.03 -12.29
N GLN A 416 83.26 -184.97 -11.66
CA GLN A 416 82.83 -185.99 -10.71
C GLN A 416 82.66 -187.36 -11.37
N LYS A 417 82.17 -187.42 -12.62
CA LYS A 417 82.11 -188.67 -13.40
C LYS A 417 83.51 -189.22 -13.73
N LYS A 418 84.46 -188.37 -14.12
CA LYS A 418 85.85 -188.77 -14.37
C LYS A 418 86.56 -189.25 -13.10
N ILE A 419 86.34 -188.60 -11.95
CA ILE A 419 86.87 -189.04 -10.66
C ILE A 419 86.31 -190.43 -10.27
N LYS A 420 85.03 -190.70 -10.58
CA LYS A 420 84.40 -192.01 -10.32
C LYS A 420 84.92 -193.14 -11.21
N GLN A 421 85.42 -192.84 -12.41
CA GLN A 421 85.98 -193.82 -13.35
C GLN A 421 87.44 -194.20 -13.05
N VAL A 422 88.18 -193.40 -12.29
CA VAL A 422 89.56 -193.72 -11.88
C VAL A 422 89.60 -194.59 -10.61
N LEU A 423 88.47 -194.73 -9.90
CA LEU A 423 88.35 -195.45 -8.62
C LEU A 423 87.62 -196.81 -8.72
N LYS A 424 87.52 -197.38 -9.93
CA LYS A 424 87.10 -198.76 -10.20
C LYS A 424 87.93 -199.32 -11.35
#